data_AF-A0A8J2LE05-F1
#
_entry.id   AF-A0A8J2LE05-F1
#
_cell.length_a   1.000
_cell.length_b   1.000
_cell.length_c   1.000
_cell.angle_alpha   90.00
_cell.angle_beta   90.00
_cell.angle_gamma   90.00
#
_symmetry.space_group_name_H-M   'P 1'
#
loop_
_entity.id
_entity.type
_entity.pdbx_description
1 polymer ?
#
loop_
_entity_poly.entity_id
_entity_poly.type
_entity_poly.pdbx_seq_one_letter_code
_entity_poly.pdbx_strand_id
1 'polypeptide(L)'
;MINICQEKFVLNQLQNSSENDEIGKFWHIPLRIVEAKAPNASKYIWLRENELSKSVTEIDFENWVVLNPDATGFYRVLYDPALTTSLEVQ
;
A
#
# COMPACT_ATOMS: atom_id res chain seq x y z
N MET A 1 -2.54 6.60 -13.18
CA MET A 1 -1.95 5.28 -12.89
C MET A 1 -1.17 5.40 -11.61
N ILE A 2 -1.40 4.51 -10.64
CA ILE A 2 -0.63 4.46 -9.38
C ILE A 2 0.20 3.18 -9.38
N ASN A 3 1.45 3.27 -8.90
CA ASN A 3 2.29 2.11 -8.68
C ASN A 3 2.31 1.79 -7.19
N ILE A 4 1.92 0.58 -6.82
CA ILE A 4 1.89 0.11 -5.42
C ILE A 4 3.05 -0.85 -5.25
N CYS A 5 3.93 -0.61 -4.29
CA CYS A 5 5.06 -1.48 -3.95
C CYS A 5 4.91 -2.07 -2.55
N GLN A 6 5.56 -3.21 -2.29
CA GLN A 6 5.69 -3.74 -0.94
C GLN A 6 7.14 -3.81 -0.47
N GLU A 7 7.32 -3.59 0.83
CA GLU A 7 8.59 -3.72 1.52
C GLU A 7 8.37 -4.21 2.96
N LYS A 8 9.41 -4.81 3.55
CA LYS A 8 9.38 -5.18 4.96
C LYS A 8 9.51 -3.93 5.82
N PHE A 9 8.50 -3.66 6.63
CA PHE A 9 8.57 -2.58 7.62
C PHE A 9 9.52 -2.95 8.77
N VAL A 10 10.52 -2.10 9.02
CA VAL A 10 11.49 -2.26 10.12
C VAL A 10 11.50 -0.97 10.95
N LEU A 11 11.06 -1.04 12.22
CA LEU A 11 10.94 0.13 13.09
C LEU A 11 12.31 0.73 13.45
N ASN A 12 13.31 -0.11 13.67
CA ASN A 12 14.67 0.31 14.00
C ASN A 12 15.65 -0.29 12.99
N GLN A 13 16.13 0.53 12.06
CA GLN A 13 17.08 0.11 11.02
C GLN A 13 18.44 -0.37 11.57
N LEU A 14 18.73 -0.08 12.85
CA LEU A 14 19.95 -0.54 13.53
C LEU A 14 19.81 -1.94 14.16
N GLN A 15 18.58 -2.48 14.26
CA GLN A 15 18.40 -3.90 14.56
C GLN A 15 18.59 -4.68 13.27
N ASN A 16 19.87 -4.89 12.95
CA ASN A 16 20.34 -5.61 11.79
C ASN A 16 19.58 -6.92 11.59
N SER A 17 19.18 -7.11 10.32
CA SER A 17 18.98 -8.38 9.65
C SER A 17 19.56 -9.55 10.44
N SER A 18 18.67 -10.26 11.13
CA SER A 18 19.00 -11.62 11.55
C SER A 18 19.38 -12.38 10.28
N GLU A 19 20.44 -13.20 10.29
CA GLU A 19 20.91 -13.97 9.12
C GLU A 19 19.87 -14.95 8.53
N ASN A 20 18.66 -15.00 9.12
CA ASN A 20 17.49 -15.75 8.68
C ASN A 20 16.38 -14.87 8.08
N ASP A 21 16.61 -13.58 7.84
CA ASP A 21 15.71 -12.79 7.02
C ASP A 21 15.78 -13.34 5.60
N GLU A 22 14.80 -14.16 5.24
CA GLU A 22 14.71 -14.77 3.94
C GLU A 22 14.61 -13.67 2.88
N ILE A 23 15.77 -13.36 2.30
CA ILE A 23 15.93 -12.43 1.18
C ILE A 23 14.97 -12.88 0.08
N GLY A 24 13.88 -12.13 -0.11
CA GLY A 24 12.90 -12.37 -1.17
C GLY A 24 11.56 -12.98 -0.74
N LYS A 25 11.28 -13.18 0.56
CA LYS A 25 9.92 -13.51 1.01
C LYS A 25 9.06 -12.26 1.16
N PHE A 26 8.22 -12.02 0.18
CA PHE A 26 7.17 -11.02 0.27
C PHE A 26 5.84 -11.64 0.69
N TRP A 27 4.86 -10.82 1.03
CA TRP A 27 3.55 -11.30 1.49
C TRP A 27 2.54 -11.33 0.35
N HIS A 28 1.57 -12.24 0.45
CA HIS A 28 0.30 -12.09 -0.25
C HIS A 28 -0.55 -11.06 0.50
N ILE A 29 -0.67 -9.86 -0.07
CA ILE A 29 -1.37 -8.73 0.55
C ILE A 29 -2.71 -8.50 -0.17
N PRO A 30 -3.86 -8.68 0.52
CA PRO A 30 -5.15 -8.26 0.01
C PRO A 30 -5.29 -6.74 0.17
N LEU A 31 -5.10 -5.99 -0.91
CA LEU A 31 -5.27 -4.55 -0.96
C LEU A 31 -6.75 -4.21 -1.10
N ARG A 32 -7.30 -3.52 -0.10
CA ARG A 32 -8.59 -2.83 -0.20
C ARG A 32 -8.33 -1.35 -0.49
N ILE A 33 -9.00 -0.80 -1.51
CA ILE A 33 -8.80 0.56 -2.01
C ILE A 33 -10.15 1.28 -2.08
N VAL A 34 -10.20 2.51 -1.57
CA VAL A 34 -11.34 3.43 -1.67
C VAL A 34 -10.87 4.73 -2.32
N GLU A 35 -11.65 5.23 -3.26
CA GLU A 35 -11.35 6.45 -4.03
C GLU A 35 -12.35 7.56 -3.69
N ALA A 36 -11.90 8.82 -3.73
CA ALA A 36 -12.77 9.98 -3.49
C ALA A 36 -14.03 10.01 -4.37
N LYS A 37 -13.93 9.58 -5.62
CA LYS A 37 -15.05 9.55 -6.58
C LYS A 37 -16.13 8.52 -6.22
N ALA A 38 -15.81 7.53 -5.40
CA ALA A 38 -16.70 6.44 -5.03
C ALA A 38 -16.43 5.99 -3.58
N PRO A 39 -16.70 6.86 -2.58
CA PRO A 39 -16.29 6.64 -1.19
C PRO A 39 -16.98 5.43 -0.54
N ASN A 40 -18.13 5.01 -1.09
CA ASN A 40 -18.89 3.85 -0.63
C ASN A 40 -18.54 2.55 -1.37
N ALA A 41 -17.63 2.60 -2.36
CA ALA A 41 -17.21 1.44 -3.13
C ALA A 41 -15.77 1.07 -2.78
N SER A 42 -15.52 -0.22 -2.58
CA SER A 42 -14.18 -0.77 -2.37
C SER A 42 -13.73 -1.56 -3.60
N LYS A 43 -12.50 -1.30 -4.04
CA LYS A 43 -11.79 -2.15 -5.01
C LYS A 43 -10.86 -3.09 -4.25
N TYR A 44 -10.79 -4.34 -4.71
CA TYR A 44 -9.95 -5.38 -4.12
C TYR A 44 -8.92 -5.86 -5.12
N ILE A 45 -7.64 -5.85 -4.72
CA ILE A 45 -6.52 -6.28 -5.54
C ILE A 45 -5.59 -7.13 -4.67
N TRP A 46 -5.04 -8.20 -5.23
CA TRP A 46 -3.97 -8.94 -4.58
C TRP A 46 -2.61 -8.43 -5.05
N LEU A 47 -1.72 -8.09 -4.12
CA LEU A 47 -0.29 -7.99 -4.37
C LEU A 47 0.34 -9.29 -3.90
N ARG A 48 0.88 -10.09 -4.82
CA ARG A 48 1.35 -11.45 -4.51
C ARG A 48 2.77 -11.44 -3.96
N GLU A 49 3.18 -12.54 -3.32
CA GLU A 49 4.53 -12.72 -2.76
C GLU A 49 5.66 -12.65 -3.81
N ASN A 50 5.36 -12.82 -5.09
CA ASN A 50 6.33 -12.68 -6.18
C ASN A 50 6.20 -11.33 -6.90
N GLU A 51 5.28 -10.46 -6.45
CA GLU A 51 5.02 -9.14 -7.00
C GLU A 51 5.58 -8.08 -6.04
N LEU A 52 6.78 -7.56 -6.35
CA LEU A 52 7.37 -6.41 -5.65
C LEU A 52 6.52 -5.15 -5.80
N SER A 53 5.92 -4.99 -6.98
CA SER A 53 5.10 -3.85 -7.32
C SER A 53 3.97 -4.24 -8.26
N LYS A 54 2.95 -3.37 -8.30
CA LYS A 54 1.78 -3.53 -9.14
C LYS A 54 1.26 -2.16 -9.59
N SER A 55 1.20 -1.97 -10.90
CA SER A 55 0.58 -0.81 -11.51
C SER A 55 -0.94 -0.98 -11.56
N VAL A 56 -1.66 0.02 -11.06
CA VAL A 56 -3.12 0.08 -11.11
C VAL A 56 -3.54 1.30 -11.93
N THR A 57 -4.17 1.05 -13.08
CA THR A 57 -4.53 2.08 -14.06
C THR A 57 -5.90 2.71 -13.80
N GLU A 58 -6.78 2.02 -13.07
CA GLU A 58 -8.19 2.42 -12.88
C GLU A 58 -8.43 3.34 -11.68
N ILE A 59 -7.37 3.80 -11.02
CA ILE A 59 -7.45 4.70 -9.87
C ILE A 59 -7.21 6.14 -10.32
N ASP A 60 -8.14 7.01 -9.94
CA ASP A 60 -7.96 8.46 -10.05
C ASP A 60 -7.04 8.96 -8.93
N PHE A 61 -5.96 9.65 -9.31
CA PHE A 61 -4.94 10.17 -8.40
C PHE A 61 -5.00 11.69 -8.25
N GLU A 62 -5.92 12.36 -8.95
CA GLU A 62 -6.16 13.81 -8.79
C GLU A 62 -6.84 14.12 -7.44
N ASN A 63 -7.44 13.11 -6.82
CA ASN A 63 -8.12 13.19 -5.54
C ASN A 63 -7.50 12.21 -4.54
N TRP A 64 -7.97 12.25 -3.29
CA TRP A 64 -7.52 11.31 -2.28
C TRP A 64 -7.87 9.86 -2.64
N VAL A 65 -6.96 8.97 -2.27
CA VAL A 65 -7.13 7.52 -2.35
C VAL A 65 -6.68 6.92 -1.02
N VAL A 66 -7.49 6.02 -0.46
CA VAL A 66 -7.19 5.34 0.79
C VAL A 66 -7.00 3.85 0.52
N LEU A 67 -5.81 3.36 0.81
CA LEU A 67 -5.49 1.94 0.87
C LEU A 67 -5.65 1.46 2.32
N ASN A 68 -6.10 0.21 2.48
CA ASN A 68 -6.41 -0.38 3.78
C ASN A 68 -7.39 0.46 4.64
N PRO A 69 -8.58 0.84 4.10
CA PRO A 69 -9.54 1.57 4.92
C PRO A 69 -9.87 0.75 6.18
N ASP A 70 -10.12 1.42 7.29
CA ASP A 70 -10.40 0.82 8.61
C ASP A 70 -9.27 -0.09 9.15
N ALA A 71 -8.08 -0.07 8.54
CA ALA A 71 -6.91 -0.85 8.95
C ALA A 71 -7.17 -2.37 9.11
N THR A 72 -8.06 -2.94 8.28
CA THR A 72 -8.44 -4.36 8.34
C THR A 72 -7.33 -5.34 7.93
N GLY A 73 -6.38 -4.90 7.10
CA GLY A 73 -5.22 -5.69 6.68
C GLY A 73 -4.01 -5.46 7.59
N PHE A 74 -3.18 -6.50 7.77
CA PHE A 74 -1.97 -6.44 8.60
C PHE A 74 -0.77 -5.84 7.83
N TYR A 75 -0.89 -4.57 7.44
CA TYR A 75 0.16 -3.82 6.77
C TYR A 75 -0.02 -2.32 6.99
N ARG A 76 1.05 -1.56 6.80
CA ARG A 76 1.04 -0.09 6.83
C ARG A 76 1.08 0.42 5.40
N VAL A 77 0.50 1.61 5.19
CA VAL A 77 0.56 2.29 3.91
C VAL A 77 1.45 3.52 4.05
N LEU A 78 2.42 3.63 3.16
CA LEU A 78 3.23 4.82 2.95
C LEU A 78 2.79 5.44 1.62
N TYR A 79 2.45 6.73 1.64
CA TYR A 79 2.03 7.48 0.46
C TYR A 79 3.12 8.44 0.01
N ASP A 80 3.21 8.66 -1.30
CA ASP A 80 4.01 9.76 -1.85
C ASP A 80 3.49 11.11 -1.33
N PRO A 81 4.35 12.15 -1.21
CA PRO A 81 3.97 13.44 -0.65
C PRO A 81 2.70 14.06 -1.25
N ALA A 82 2.51 13.95 -2.58
CA ALA A 82 1.33 14.48 -3.26
C ALA A 82 0.01 13.81 -2.81
N LEU A 83 0.04 12.49 -2.57
CA LEU A 83 -1.12 11.74 -2.07
C LEU A 83 -1.33 11.97 -0.57
N THR A 84 -0.25 12.17 0.19
CA THR A 84 -0.35 12.56 1.61
C THR A 84 -1.04 13.91 1.74
N THR A 85 -0.65 14.91 0.93
CA THR A 85 -1.30 16.22 0.92
C THR A 85 -2.79 16.14 0.57
N SER A 86 -3.20 15.28 -0.38
CA SER A 86 -4.62 15.14 -0.72
C SER A 86 -5.46 14.51 0.40
N LEU A 87 -4.84 13.75 1.31
CA LEU A 87 -5.49 13.19 2.51
C LEU A 87 -5.58 14.21 3.66
N GLU A 88 -4.65 15.16 3.76
CA GLU A 88 -4.62 16.18 4.82
C GLU A 88 -5.63 17.32 4.61
N VAL A 89 -6.01 17.58 3.37
CA VAL A 89 -6.86 18.72 2.96
C VAL A 89 -8.35 18.35 2.87
N GLN A 90 -8.77 17.28 3.55
CA GLN A 90 -10.19 16.84 3.61
C GLN A 90 -11.08 17.80 4.41
#